data_AF-I9RH21-F1
#
_entry.id   AF-I9RH21-F1
#
_cell.length_a   1.000
_cell.length_b   1.000
_cell.length_c   1.000
_cell.angle_alpha   90.00
_cell.angle_beta   90.00
_cell.angle_gamma   90.00
#
_symmetry.space_group_name_H-M   'P 1'
#
loop_
_entity.id
_entity.type
_entity.pdbx_description
1 polymer ?
#
loop_
_entity_poly.entity_id
_entity_poly.type
_entity_poly.pdbx_seq_one_letter_code
_entity_poly.pdbx_strand_id
1 'polypeptide(L)'
;MDFDCGRMGNLEGVFIADTEDVEYLVNNKISVYFGEVLGKHSEISGCVAESEIKQITTDENVIKIVEEYGLNSGYNPFEYTLCTSETEDVPDNGVDWDDCMVQDYIDFKRKGIIPGFYKEEYEVWLKNNNQK
;
A
#
# COMPACT_ATOMS: atom_id res chain seq x y z
N MET A 1 1.84 -7.29 -10.80
CA MET A 1 2.76 -6.15 -10.73
C MET A 1 4.08 -6.56 -11.33
N ASP A 2 4.69 -5.65 -12.08
CA ASP A 2 6.07 -5.74 -12.58
C ASP A 2 6.66 -4.34 -12.40
N PHE A 3 7.38 -4.14 -11.29
CA PHE A 3 7.89 -2.85 -10.84
C PHE A 3 9.38 -2.73 -11.20
N ASP A 4 9.75 -1.74 -12.02
CA ASP A 4 11.10 -1.61 -12.59
C ASP A 4 12.05 -0.88 -11.63
N CYS A 5 13.00 -1.59 -11.02
CA CYS A 5 14.04 -1.03 -10.16
C CYS A 5 15.34 -0.70 -10.93
N GLY A 6 15.24 -0.55 -12.25
CA GLY A 6 16.35 -0.26 -13.16
C GLY A 6 17.42 -1.35 -13.13
N ARG A 7 18.67 -0.96 -12.85
CA ARG A 7 19.80 -1.90 -12.87
C ARG A 7 19.76 -2.93 -11.73
N MET A 8 18.93 -2.72 -10.71
CA MET A 8 18.82 -3.65 -9.58
C MET A 8 17.95 -4.87 -9.92
N GLY A 9 17.07 -4.77 -10.93
CA GLY A 9 16.12 -5.82 -11.32
C GLY A 9 14.68 -5.32 -11.27
N ASN A 10 13.74 -6.27 -11.22
CA ASN A 10 12.30 -5.98 -11.14
C ASN A 10 11.68 -6.68 -9.92
N LEU A 11 10.61 -6.10 -9.39
CA LEU A 11 9.73 -6.76 -8.42
C LEU A 11 8.47 -7.25 -9.14
N GLU A 12 8.32 -8.57 -9.22
CA GLU A 12 7.15 -9.22 -9.81
C GLU A 12 6.21 -9.75 -8.73
N GLY A 13 4.90 -9.65 -8.95
CA GLY A 13 3.91 -10.17 -8.01
C GLY A 13 2.52 -10.37 -8.62
N VAL A 14 1.81 -11.39 -8.10
CA VAL A 14 0.40 -11.66 -8.38
C VAL A 14 -0.34 -11.60 -7.04
N PHE A 15 -1.30 -10.69 -6.94
CA PHE A 15 -2.07 -10.47 -5.72
C PHE A 15 -3.55 -10.19 -6.03
N ILE A 16 -4.37 -10.30 -5.01
CA ILE A 16 -5.79 -9.95 -5.03
C ILE A 16 -5.94 -8.64 -4.27
N ALA A 17 -6.66 -7.69 -4.84
CA ALA A 17 -6.96 -6.39 -4.22
C ALA A 17 -8.27 -5.83 -4.78
N ASP A 18 -8.91 -4.93 -4.04
CA ASP A 18 -10.05 -4.18 -4.54
C ASP A 18 -9.61 -3.27 -5.70
N THR A 19 -10.35 -3.27 -6.80
CA THR A 19 -10.03 -2.45 -7.98
C THR A 19 -9.88 -0.97 -7.62
N GLU A 20 -10.75 -0.47 -6.75
CA GLU A 20 -10.72 0.91 -6.33
C GLU A 20 -9.50 1.25 -5.43
N ASP A 21 -8.96 0.27 -4.69
CA ASP A 21 -7.74 0.45 -3.89
C ASP A 21 -6.51 0.53 -4.83
N VAL A 22 -6.49 -0.30 -5.88
CA VAL A 22 -5.47 -0.24 -6.94
C VAL A 22 -5.51 1.08 -7.70
N GLU A 23 -6.71 1.54 -8.08
CA GLU A 23 -6.89 2.84 -8.73
C GLU A 23 -6.43 3.98 -7.82
N TYR A 24 -6.71 3.91 -6.52
CA TYR A 24 -6.29 4.94 -5.57
C TYR A 24 -4.75 4.96 -5.39
N LEU A 25 -4.11 3.79 -5.25
CA LEU A 25 -2.65 3.63 -5.19
C LEU A 25 -1.96 4.34 -6.37
N VAL A 26 -2.40 4.03 -7.59
CA VAL A 26 -1.78 4.54 -8.82
C VAL A 26 -2.10 6.03 -9.04
N ASN A 27 -3.37 6.43 -8.94
CA ASN A 27 -3.77 7.81 -9.26
C ASN A 27 -3.24 8.84 -8.27
N ASN A 28 -3.09 8.45 -7.00
CA ASN A 28 -2.57 9.33 -5.94
C ASN A 28 -1.07 9.18 -5.74
N LYS A 29 -0.38 8.39 -6.59
CA LYS A 29 1.08 8.19 -6.54
C LYS A 29 1.56 7.84 -5.12
N ILE A 30 0.88 6.88 -4.49
CA ILE A 30 1.26 6.44 -3.15
C ILE A 30 2.56 5.65 -3.29
N SER A 31 3.59 6.08 -2.56
CA SER A 31 4.91 5.44 -2.61
C SER A 31 4.98 4.28 -1.63
N VAL A 32 5.50 3.15 -2.10
CA VAL A 32 5.63 1.90 -1.35
C VAL A 32 7.09 1.75 -0.95
N TYR A 33 7.36 1.47 0.33
CA TYR A 33 8.70 1.11 0.79
C TYR A 33 8.84 -0.42 0.84
N PHE A 34 9.47 -0.99 -0.18
CA PHE A 34 9.72 -2.43 -0.28
C PHE A 34 10.92 -2.89 0.57
N GLY A 35 11.89 -1.99 0.82
CA GLY A 35 13.09 -2.27 1.60
C GLY A 35 14.15 -3.09 0.84
N GLU A 36 14.84 -3.99 1.54
CA GLU A 36 16.00 -4.77 1.04
C GLU A 36 15.64 -6.03 0.21
N VAL A 37 14.71 -5.87 -0.74
CA VAL A 37 14.12 -6.99 -1.51
C VAL A 37 14.96 -7.50 -2.69
N LEU A 38 15.94 -6.72 -3.15
CA LEU A 38 16.89 -7.08 -4.21
C LEU A 38 18.33 -7.25 -3.67
N GLY A 39 18.46 -7.46 -2.34
CA GLY A 39 19.72 -7.72 -1.63
C GLY A 39 20.03 -6.69 -0.54
N LYS A 40 21.06 -6.96 0.28
CA LYS A 40 21.44 -6.17 1.47
C LYS A 40 21.72 -4.67 1.24
N HIS A 41 21.85 -4.25 -0.02
CA HIS A 41 22.14 -2.86 -0.38
C HIS A 41 21.12 -2.30 -1.39
N SER A 42 19.99 -2.98 -1.58
CA SER A 42 18.86 -2.43 -2.32
C SER A 42 17.96 -1.73 -1.32
N GLU A 43 17.79 -0.43 -1.39
CA GLU A 43 16.73 0.24 -0.65
C GLU A 43 15.69 0.64 -1.68
N ILE A 44 14.64 -0.17 -1.81
CA ILE A 44 13.65 -0.01 -2.88
C ILE A 44 12.43 0.69 -2.32
N SER A 45 12.16 1.88 -2.85
CA SER A 45 10.92 2.62 -2.69
C SER A 45 10.43 3.15 -4.03
N GLY A 46 9.14 3.44 -4.13
CA GLY A 46 8.60 4.24 -5.23
C GLY A 46 7.10 4.09 -5.43
N CYS A 47 6.55 4.97 -6.26
CA CYS A 47 5.16 4.94 -6.67
C CYS A 47 4.93 3.86 -7.72
N VAL A 48 3.91 3.02 -7.53
CA VAL A 48 3.52 2.05 -8.55
C VAL A 48 2.83 2.77 -9.71
N ALA A 49 3.40 2.68 -10.91
CA ALA A 49 2.82 3.28 -12.10
C ALA A 49 1.73 2.40 -12.73
N GLU A 50 0.82 3.01 -13.49
CA GLU A 50 -0.25 2.28 -14.20
C GLU A 50 0.33 1.18 -15.11
N SER A 51 1.45 1.44 -15.78
CA SER A 51 2.12 0.48 -16.65
C SER A 51 2.70 -0.74 -15.92
N GLU A 52 2.90 -0.65 -14.60
CA GLU A 52 3.44 -1.72 -13.76
C GLU A 52 2.34 -2.63 -13.19
N ILE A 53 1.08 -2.24 -13.38
CA ILE A 53 -0.10 -2.99 -12.95
C ILE A 53 -0.88 -3.52 -14.15
N LYS A 54 -1.28 -4.79 -14.06
CA LYS A 54 -2.11 -5.44 -15.05
C LYS A 54 -3.24 -6.17 -14.36
N GLN A 55 -4.48 -5.75 -14.62
CA GLN A 55 -5.66 -6.49 -14.18
C GLN A 55 -5.74 -7.83 -14.94
N ILE A 56 -5.71 -8.94 -14.21
CA ILE A 56 -5.82 -10.29 -14.77
C ILE A 56 -7.29 -10.67 -14.96
N THR A 57 -8.12 -10.48 -13.92
CA THR A 57 -9.54 -10.86 -13.92
C THR A 57 -10.28 -10.11 -12.81
N THR A 58 -11.61 -10.01 -12.95
CA THR A 58 -12.56 -9.61 -11.90
C THR A 58 -13.64 -10.69 -11.68
N ASP A 59 -13.46 -11.88 -12.28
CA ASP A 59 -14.38 -13.01 -12.07
C ASP A 59 -14.15 -13.60 -10.68
N GLU A 60 -15.17 -13.51 -9.83
CA GLU A 60 -15.14 -14.00 -8.45
C GLU A 60 -14.78 -15.49 -8.35
N ASN A 61 -15.14 -16.33 -9.33
CA ASN A 61 -14.81 -17.75 -9.27
C ASN A 61 -13.31 -17.98 -9.50
N VAL A 62 -12.69 -17.20 -10.40
CA VAL A 62 -11.25 -17.26 -10.62
C VAL A 62 -10.50 -16.73 -9.41
N ILE A 63 -10.97 -15.62 -8.82
CA ILE A 63 -10.39 -15.04 -7.59
C ILE A 63 -10.44 -16.06 -6.45
N LYS A 64 -11.58 -16.73 -6.24
CA LYS A 64 -11.73 -17.79 -5.22
C LYS A 64 -10.74 -18.93 -5.42
N ILE A 65 -10.50 -19.37 -6.66
CA ILE A 65 -9.49 -20.40 -6.95
C ILE A 65 -8.08 -19.92 -6.59
N VAL A 66 -7.73 -18.69 -6.96
CA VAL A 66 -6.41 -18.11 -6.64
C VAL A 66 -6.21 -18.05 -5.12
N GLU A 67 -7.22 -17.62 -4.38
CA GLU A 67 -7.19 -17.54 -2.92
C GLU A 67 -7.16 -18.93 -2.26
N GLU A 68 -8.07 -19.84 -2.64
CA GLU A 68 -8.19 -21.18 -2.05
C GLU A 68 -6.90 -22.00 -2.19
N TYR A 69 -6.20 -21.85 -3.31
CA TYR A 69 -4.95 -22.57 -3.59
C TYR A 69 -3.69 -21.76 -3.32
N GLY A 70 -3.80 -20.53 -2.80
CA GLY A 70 -2.66 -19.67 -2.49
C GLY A 70 -1.77 -19.39 -3.70
N LEU A 71 -2.38 -19.08 -4.84
CA LEU A 71 -1.68 -18.82 -6.10
C LEU A 71 -1.18 -17.37 -6.23
N ASN A 72 -1.43 -16.54 -5.21
CA ASN A 72 -0.73 -15.27 -5.05
C ASN A 72 0.77 -15.53 -4.81
N SER A 73 1.61 -14.64 -5.32
CA SER A 73 3.06 -14.82 -5.25
C SER A 73 3.79 -13.49 -5.40
N GLY A 74 5.05 -13.45 -4.98
CA GLY A 74 5.91 -12.28 -5.15
C GLY A 74 5.47 -11.10 -4.28
N TYR A 75 5.58 -9.90 -4.84
CA TYR A 75 5.42 -8.65 -4.10
C TYR A 75 4.00 -8.10 -4.23
N ASN A 76 3.33 -7.91 -3.09
CA ASN A 76 2.03 -7.24 -2.99
C ASN A 76 2.21 -5.86 -2.35
N PRO A 77 2.07 -4.74 -3.08
CA PRO A 77 2.36 -3.41 -2.54
C PRO A 77 1.54 -3.05 -1.30
N PHE A 78 0.33 -3.62 -1.15
CA PHE A 78 -0.55 -3.38 -0.01
C PHE A 78 -0.04 -3.98 1.31
N GLU A 79 0.87 -4.95 1.25
CA GLU A 79 1.50 -5.61 2.42
C GLU A 79 2.81 -4.95 2.86
N TYR A 80 3.26 -3.91 2.13
CA TYR A 80 4.48 -3.17 2.44
C TYR A 80 4.17 -1.84 3.12
N THR A 81 5.17 -1.31 3.80
CA THR A 81 5.11 -0.05 4.52
C THR A 81 4.91 1.12 3.56
N LEU A 82 4.13 2.11 3.98
CA LEU A 82 4.02 3.38 3.28
C LEU A 82 5.36 4.11 3.29
N CYS A 83 5.80 4.64 2.15
CA CYS A 83 6.92 5.58 2.11
C CYS A 83 6.40 7.01 2.29
N THR A 84 6.36 7.52 3.53
CA THR A 84 5.76 8.84 3.81
C THR A 84 6.57 9.99 3.22
N SER A 85 7.90 9.84 3.11
CA SER A 85 8.80 10.86 2.57
C SER A 85 8.60 11.12 1.07
N GLU A 86 8.00 10.15 0.36
CA GLU A 86 7.71 10.23 -1.07
C GLU A 86 6.21 10.29 -1.38
N THR A 87 5.35 10.22 -0.36
CA THR A 87 3.89 10.29 -0.51
C THR A 87 3.40 11.69 -0.14
N GLU A 88 2.64 12.32 -1.03
CA GLU A 88 2.03 13.64 -0.77
C GLU A 88 0.80 13.52 0.15
N ASP A 89 0.45 14.60 0.85
CA ASP A 89 -0.75 14.70 1.69
C ASP A 89 -0.92 13.59 2.76
N VAL A 90 0.21 13.13 3.31
CA VAL A 90 0.23 12.29 4.52
C VAL A 90 -0.23 13.15 5.72
N PRO A 91 -1.31 12.75 6.42
CA PRO A 91 -1.89 13.58 7.46
C PRO A 91 -1.11 13.49 8.78
N ASP A 92 -0.87 14.65 9.40
CA ASP A 92 -0.41 14.73 10.79
C ASP A 92 -1.60 14.64 11.75
N ASN A 93 -2.07 13.41 11.99
CA ASN A 93 -3.27 13.12 12.77
C ASN A 93 -3.03 12.27 14.02
N GLY A 94 -1.79 12.26 14.52
CA GLY A 94 -1.38 11.42 15.66
C GLY A 94 -1.14 9.95 15.31
N VAL A 95 -1.29 9.57 14.03
CA VAL A 95 -0.84 8.28 13.50
C VAL A 95 0.56 8.45 12.95
N ASP A 96 1.47 7.55 13.34
CA ASP A 96 2.78 7.45 12.69
C ASP A 96 2.64 6.60 11.42
N TRP A 97 2.56 7.27 10.28
CA TRP A 97 2.29 6.61 9.00
C TRP A 97 3.51 5.86 8.45
N ASP A 98 4.72 6.10 8.96
CA ASP A 98 5.91 5.32 8.62
C ASP A 98 5.88 3.90 9.22
N ASP A 99 5.04 3.67 10.23
CA ASP A 99 4.82 2.35 10.83
C ASP A 99 3.64 1.59 10.18
N CYS A 100 2.93 2.22 9.24
CA CYS A 100 1.69 1.70 8.67
C CYS A 100 1.91 1.07 7.28
N MET A 101 1.10 0.07 6.93
CA MET A 101 1.10 -0.47 5.57
C MET A 101 0.43 0.48 4.58
N VAL A 102 0.69 0.28 3.29
CA VAL A 102 -0.01 0.99 2.21
C VAL A 102 -1.52 0.75 2.30
N GLN A 103 -1.97 -0.47 2.62
CA GLN A 103 -3.40 -0.77 2.79
C GLN A 103 -4.02 0.07 3.91
N ASP A 104 -3.35 0.18 5.06
CA ASP A 104 -3.82 0.96 6.21
C ASP A 104 -4.05 2.44 5.84
N TYR A 105 -3.11 3.03 5.10
CA TYR A 105 -3.22 4.40 4.62
C TYR A 105 -4.40 4.56 3.64
N ILE A 106 -4.55 3.65 2.70
CA ILE A 106 -5.64 3.70 1.72
C ILE A 106 -7.00 3.51 2.40
N ASP A 107 -7.12 2.55 3.31
CA ASP A 107 -8.33 2.33 4.10
C ASP A 107 -8.70 3.58 4.92
N PHE A 108 -7.72 4.28 5.49
CA PHE A 108 -7.97 5.57 6.13
C PHE A 108 -8.47 6.62 5.14
N LYS A 109 -7.74 6.85 4.04
CA LYS A 109 -8.06 7.93 3.10
C LYS A 109 -9.40 7.72 2.39
N ARG A 110 -9.73 6.46 2.08
CA ARG A 110 -10.94 6.11 1.32
C ARG A 110 -12.14 5.79 2.20
N LYS A 111 -11.92 5.08 3.31
CA LYS A 111 -12.99 4.49 4.14
C LYS A 111 -13.05 5.12 5.54
N GLY A 112 -12.08 5.96 5.91
CA GLY A 112 -11.99 6.58 7.24
C GLY A 112 -11.62 5.59 8.35
N ILE A 113 -11.06 4.43 7.99
CA ILE A 113 -10.69 3.37 8.93
C ILE A 113 -9.30 3.68 9.47
N ILE A 114 -9.16 3.76 10.79
CA ILE A 114 -7.89 4.03 11.46
C ILE A 114 -7.18 2.71 11.77
N PRO A 115 -5.84 2.64 11.60
CA PRO A 115 -5.08 1.46 11.99
C PRO A 115 -5.27 1.14 13.46
N GLY A 116 -5.57 -0.12 13.78
CA GLY A 116 -6.02 -0.51 15.12
C GLY A 116 -5.04 -0.12 16.24
N PHE A 117 -3.74 -0.13 15.96
CA PHE A 117 -2.68 0.23 16.92
C PHE A 117 -2.68 1.73 17.28
N TYR A 118 -3.14 2.62 16.38
CA TYR A 118 -3.14 4.08 16.61
C TYR A 118 -4.52 4.64 16.97
N LYS A 119 -5.49 3.78 17.30
CA LYS A 119 -6.87 4.21 17.53
C LYS A 119 -6.97 5.19 18.71
N GLU A 120 -6.26 4.92 19.80
CA GLU A 120 -6.31 5.76 21.01
C GLU A 120 -5.66 7.13 20.76
N GLU A 121 -4.48 7.13 20.12
CA GLU A 121 -3.72 8.32 19.74
C GLU A 121 -4.53 9.22 18.80
N TYR A 122 -5.16 8.64 17.79
CA TYR A 122 -6.03 9.35 16.87
C TYR A 122 -7.26 9.94 17.58
N GLU A 123 -7.89 9.21 18.50
CA GLU A 123 -9.01 9.73 19.28
C GLU A 123 -8.60 10.90 20.20
N VAL A 124 -7.40 10.85 20.78
CA VAL A 124 -6.83 11.95 21.56
C VAL A 124 -6.57 13.16 20.66
N TRP A 125 -5.94 12.94 19.50
CA TRP A 125 -5.69 13.99 18.51
C TRP A 125 -7.00 14.66 18.05
N LEU A 126 -8.03 13.87 17.74
CA LEU A 126 -9.35 14.37 17.35
C LEU A 126 -9.99 15.25 18.44
N LYS A 127 -9.95 14.82 19.70
CA LYS A 127 -10.50 15.59 20.82
C LYS A 127 -9.80 16.94 20.98
N ASN A 128 -8.48 16.97 20.81
CA ASN A 128 -7.69 18.18 20.95
C ASN A 128 -7.87 19.17 19.79
N ASN A 129 -8.16 18.67 18.58
CA ASN A 129 -8.28 19.49 17.38
C ASN A 129 -9.73 19.87 17.02
N ASN A 130 -10.74 19.14 17.48
CA ASN A 130 -12.16 19.47 17.32
C ASN A 130 -12.71 20.42 18.39
N GLN A 131 -11.90 20.85 19.37
CA GLN A 131 -12.26 21.84 20.39
C GLN A 131 -11.90 23.29 20.01
N LYS A 132 -11.49 23.53 18.76
CA LYS A 132 -11.30 24.86 18.16
C LYS A 132 -12.45 25.20 17.23
#